data_AF-A0A8T3Z3Z6-F1
#
_entry.id   AF-A0A8T3Z3Z6-F1
#
_cell.length_a   1.000
_cell.length_b   1.000
_cell.length_c   1.000
_cell.angle_alpha   90.00
_cell.angle_beta   90.00
_cell.angle_gamma   90.00
#
_symmetry.space_group_name_H-M   'P 1'
#
loop_
_entity.id
_entity.type
_entity.pdbx_description
1 polymer ?
#
loop_
_entity_poly.entity_id
_entity_poly.type
_entity_poly.pdbx_seq_one_letter_code
_entity_poly.pdbx_strand_id
1 'polypeptide(L)'
;QAKLIQEKYLSMSESVILREHPSFDNPYGLKAKKALLGRGKINKIKASAYYALDVIRSVKKYEDETDNLIMVRYLMGVAYLPLPLAKLLYWFFTRILPTSQYMFFLDLEPEESLKRMSSRNDEEMFENLDDLVKVRKKALELAQDWYIINTAGTIDEVKEKIHTILDDVDRNS
;
A
#
# COMPACT_ATOMS: atom_id res chain seq x y z
N GLN A 1 11.47 3.21 -0.68
CA GLN A 1 10.83 3.42 -1.99
C GLN A 1 9.96 4.67 -1.99
N ALA A 2 8.87 4.79 -1.22
CA ALA A 2 8.03 6.00 -1.24
C ALA A 2 8.77 7.32 -0.91
N LYS A 3 9.73 7.31 0.04
CA LYS A 3 10.57 8.48 0.33
C LYS A 3 11.43 8.94 -0.86
N LEU A 4 11.88 8.00 -1.70
CA LEU A 4 12.64 8.34 -2.90
C LEU A 4 11.76 9.03 -3.95
N ILE A 5 10.51 8.58 -4.08
CA ILE A 5 9.52 9.26 -4.93
C ILE A 5 9.25 10.67 -4.39
N GLN A 6 9.09 10.80 -3.07
CA GLN A 6 8.92 12.09 -2.41
C GLN A 6 10.12 13.02 -2.67
N GLU A 7 11.35 12.53 -2.52
CA GLU A 7 12.57 13.31 -2.78
C GLU A 7 12.65 13.80 -4.23
N LYS A 8 12.25 12.99 -5.22
CA LYS A 8 12.20 13.40 -6.65
C LYS A 8 11.31 14.62 -6.83
N TYR A 9 10.04 14.56 -6.44
CA TYR A 9 9.09 15.65 -6.69
C TYR A 9 9.39 16.89 -5.82
N LEU A 10 9.87 16.71 -4.58
CA LEU A 10 10.37 17.84 -3.78
C LEU A 10 11.55 18.55 -4.46
N SER A 11 12.45 17.83 -5.12
CA SER A 11 13.58 18.44 -5.85
C SER A 11 13.14 19.23 -7.09
N MET A 12 11.93 18.98 -7.58
CA MET A 12 11.28 19.71 -8.68
C MET A 12 10.50 20.94 -8.17
N SER A 13 10.63 21.29 -6.88
CA SER A 13 9.90 22.38 -6.21
C SER A 13 8.39 22.17 -6.13
N GLU A 14 7.91 20.92 -6.24
CA GLU A 14 6.51 20.57 -6.06
C GLU A 14 6.21 20.32 -4.57
N SER A 15 4.98 20.60 -4.16
CA SER A 15 4.51 20.22 -2.83
C SER A 15 4.16 18.73 -2.78
N VAL A 16 4.66 18.02 -1.76
CA VAL A 16 4.47 16.57 -1.62
C VAL A 16 4.02 16.18 -0.22
N ILE A 17 2.91 15.45 -0.12
CA ILE A 17 2.45 14.80 1.12
C ILE A 17 2.63 13.28 1.00
N LEU A 18 3.36 12.70 1.95
CA LEU A 18 3.52 11.24 2.08
C LEU A 18 2.62 10.70 3.20
N ARG A 19 1.73 9.76 2.89
CA ARG A 19 0.82 9.12 3.85
C ARG A 19 1.02 7.61 3.89
N GLU A 20 1.42 7.10 5.05
CA GLU A 20 1.51 5.66 5.31
C GLU A 20 0.29 5.15 6.08
N HIS A 21 -0.26 4.02 5.65
CA HIS A 21 -1.41 3.37 6.30
C HIS A 21 -1.03 1.98 6.81
N PRO A 22 -1.56 1.52 7.96
CA PRO A 22 -2.34 2.31 8.91
C PRO A 22 -1.48 3.43 9.51
N SER A 23 -2.06 4.62 9.64
CA SER A 23 -1.39 5.81 10.13
C SER A 23 -1.36 5.84 11.66
N PHE A 24 -0.43 6.63 12.22
CA PHE A 24 -0.24 6.73 13.68
C PHE A 24 -0.78 8.03 14.27
N ASP A 25 -1.31 8.93 13.43
CA ASP A 25 -1.71 10.29 13.80
C ASP A 25 -3.24 10.49 13.82
N ASN A 26 -4.03 9.42 13.62
CA ASN A 26 -5.47 9.51 13.75
C ASN A 26 -6.12 8.24 14.33
N PRO A 27 -7.36 8.36 14.85
CA PRO A 27 -8.02 7.26 15.54
C PRO A 27 -8.28 6.00 14.69
N TYR A 28 -8.47 6.14 13.37
CA TYR A 28 -8.72 4.99 12.50
C TYR A 28 -7.45 4.19 12.30
N GLY A 29 -6.34 4.84 11.95
CA GLY A 29 -5.03 4.19 11.83
C GLY A 29 -4.59 3.52 13.14
N LEU A 30 -4.73 4.21 14.28
CA LEU A 30 -4.43 3.63 15.60
C LEU A 30 -5.29 2.40 15.94
N LYS A 31 -6.59 2.43 15.61
CA LYS A 31 -7.49 1.28 15.81
C LYS A 31 -7.19 0.13 14.85
N ALA A 32 -6.80 0.42 13.61
CA ALA A 32 -6.36 -0.58 12.65
C ALA A 32 -5.07 -1.27 13.14
N LYS A 33 -4.07 -0.50 13.58
CA LYS A 33 -2.84 -1.03 14.17
C LYS A 33 -3.11 -1.90 15.40
N LYS A 34 -3.95 -1.42 16.32
CA LYS A 34 -4.36 -2.21 17.50
C LYS A 34 -5.06 -3.51 17.12
N ALA A 35 -5.90 -3.49 16.08
CA ALA A 35 -6.55 -4.70 15.59
C ALA A 35 -5.53 -5.67 14.97
N LEU A 36 -4.57 -5.19 14.16
CA LEU A 36 -3.51 -6.00 13.53
C LEU A 36 -2.63 -6.74 14.54
N LEU A 37 -2.33 -6.11 15.68
CA LEU A 37 -1.61 -6.73 16.80
C LEU A 37 -2.46 -7.76 17.57
N GLY A 38 -3.78 -7.68 17.45
CA GLY A 38 -4.68 -8.71 17.96
C GLY A 38 -4.66 -9.97 17.07
N ARG A 39 -5.26 -11.07 17.53
CA ARG A 39 -5.42 -12.31 16.73
C ARG A 39 -6.90 -12.62 16.48
N GLY A 40 -7.18 -13.48 15.50
CA GLY A 40 -8.53 -14.02 15.25
C GLY A 40 -9.41 -13.23 14.27
N LYS A 41 -10.53 -13.85 13.86
CA LYS A 41 -11.42 -13.35 12.78
C LYS A 41 -12.00 -11.96 13.06
N ILE A 42 -12.37 -11.67 14.30
CA ILE A 42 -12.94 -10.36 14.68
C ILE A 42 -11.91 -9.24 14.45
N ASN A 43 -10.65 -9.49 14.83
CA ASN A 43 -9.59 -8.51 14.65
C ASN A 43 -9.21 -8.36 13.17
N LYS A 44 -9.27 -9.43 12.35
CA LYS A 44 -9.15 -9.34 10.88
C LYS A 44 -10.18 -8.35 10.30
N ILE A 45 -11.46 -8.50 10.66
CA ILE A 45 -12.53 -7.60 10.18
C ILE A 45 -12.32 -6.16 10.66
N LYS A 46 -12.01 -5.97 11.95
CA LYS A 46 -11.74 -4.64 12.52
C LYS A 46 -10.56 -3.96 11.85
N ALA A 47 -9.47 -4.69 11.63
CA ALA A 47 -8.28 -4.17 10.95
C ALA A 47 -8.63 -3.67 9.54
N SER A 48 -9.34 -4.47 8.74
CA SER A 48 -9.78 -4.07 7.39
C SER A 48 -10.70 -2.85 7.40
N ALA A 49 -11.69 -2.81 8.30
CA ALA A 49 -12.64 -1.71 8.36
C ALA A 49 -11.97 -0.38 8.79
N TYR A 50 -11.16 -0.41 9.85
CA TYR A 50 -10.45 0.79 10.30
C TYR A 50 -9.39 1.24 9.32
N TYR A 51 -8.72 0.32 8.64
CA TYR A 51 -7.79 0.64 7.56
C TYR A 51 -8.47 1.36 6.39
N ALA A 52 -9.64 0.88 5.94
CA ALA A 52 -10.39 1.54 4.88
C ALA A 52 -10.81 2.97 5.28
N LEU A 53 -11.29 3.16 6.51
CA LEU A 53 -11.64 4.49 7.04
C LEU A 53 -10.42 5.42 7.15
N ASP A 54 -9.27 4.89 7.52
CA ASP A 54 -8.01 5.62 7.59
C ASP A 54 -7.58 6.13 6.20
N VAL A 55 -7.65 5.27 5.19
CA VAL A 55 -7.38 5.63 3.78
C VAL A 55 -8.36 6.71 3.28
N ILE A 56 -9.68 6.50 3.46
CA ILE A 56 -10.71 7.46 3.03
C ILE A 56 -10.48 8.83 3.70
N ARG A 57 -10.09 8.83 4.98
CA ARG A 57 -9.77 10.06 5.70
C ARG A 57 -8.56 10.77 5.09
N SER A 58 -7.49 10.06 4.76
CA SER A 58 -6.30 10.66 4.15
C SER A 58 -6.62 11.28 2.79
N VAL A 59 -7.37 10.59 1.93
CA VAL A 59 -7.82 11.13 0.63
C VAL A 59 -8.60 12.44 0.84
N LYS A 60 -9.68 12.41 1.62
CA LYS A 60 -10.53 13.59 1.86
C LYS A 60 -9.81 14.78 2.47
N LYS A 61 -8.71 14.54 3.18
CA LYS A 61 -7.96 15.60 3.84
C LYS A 61 -6.88 16.17 2.94
N TYR A 62 -6.19 15.33 2.17
CA TYR A 62 -4.92 15.72 1.55
C TYR A 62 -4.94 15.79 0.02
N GLU A 63 -5.99 15.30 -0.64
CA GLU A 63 -6.06 15.26 -2.12
C GLU A 63 -5.89 16.65 -2.76
N ASP A 64 -6.50 17.68 -2.17
CA ASP A 64 -6.44 19.05 -2.68
C ASP A 64 -5.40 19.94 -1.95
N GLU A 65 -4.62 19.40 -1.00
CA GLU A 65 -3.66 20.17 -0.18
C GLU A 65 -2.25 20.25 -0.80
N THR A 66 -1.98 19.49 -1.86
CA THR A 66 -0.61 19.28 -2.38
C THR A 66 -0.64 18.93 -3.87
N ASP A 67 0.46 19.21 -4.58
CA ASP A 67 0.61 18.79 -5.98
C ASP A 67 0.71 17.26 -6.08
N ASN A 68 1.42 16.62 -5.14
CA ASN A 68 1.62 15.17 -5.11
C ASN A 68 1.23 14.54 -3.76
N LEU A 69 0.18 13.71 -3.79
CA LEU A 69 -0.19 12.85 -2.66
C LEU A 69 0.33 11.42 -2.86
N ILE A 70 1.36 11.04 -2.10
CA ILE A 70 1.94 9.69 -2.15
C ILE A 70 1.31 8.84 -1.04
N MET A 71 0.59 7.79 -1.43
CA MET A 71 -0.10 6.89 -0.51
C MET A 71 0.62 5.53 -0.41
N VAL A 72 1.22 5.23 0.73
CA VAL A 72 1.80 3.91 1.03
C VAL A 72 0.74 3.02 1.64
N ARG A 73 0.47 1.90 0.96
CA ARG A 73 -0.64 0.97 1.22
C ARG A 73 -1.98 1.71 1.05
N TYR A 74 -2.59 1.54 -0.11
CA TYR A 74 -3.84 2.21 -0.50
C TYR A 74 -4.96 1.19 -0.79
N LEU A 75 -5.29 0.92 -2.06
CA LEU A 75 -6.39 0.00 -2.40
C LEU A 75 -6.11 -1.46 -2.06
N MET A 76 -4.84 -1.90 -2.10
CA MET A 76 -4.48 -3.32 -1.90
C MET A 76 -4.71 -3.85 -0.49
N GLY A 77 -5.12 -3.02 0.48
CA GLY A 77 -5.57 -3.51 1.78
C GLY A 77 -6.79 -4.45 1.69
N VAL A 78 -7.57 -4.40 0.60
CA VAL A 78 -8.67 -5.37 0.39
C VAL A 78 -8.18 -6.80 0.13
N ALA A 79 -6.91 -6.98 -0.27
CA ALA A 79 -6.33 -8.30 -0.52
C ALA A 79 -6.23 -9.17 0.74
N TYR A 80 -6.42 -8.61 1.94
CA TYR A 80 -6.53 -9.40 3.18
C TYR A 80 -7.88 -10.13 3.33
N LEU A 81 -8.90 -9.75 2.57
CA LEU A 81 -10.23 -10.35 2.59
C LEU A 81 -10.34 -11.58 1.65
N PRO A 82 -11.39 -12.41 1.76
CA PRO A 82 -11.67 -13.46 0.78
C PRO A 82 -11.80 -12.89 -0.63
N LEU A 83 -11.26 -13.58 -1.64
CA LEU A 83 -11.11 -13.05 -3.01
C LEU A 83 -12.41 -12.48 -3.63
N PRO A 84 -13.58 -13.13 -3.54
CA PRO A 84 -14.81 -12.56 -4.11
C PRO A 84 -15.17 -11.19 -3.50
N LEU A 85 -15.00 -11.07 -2.18
CA LEU A 85 -15.22 -9.82 -1.46
C LEU A 85 -14.14 -8.80 -1.79
N ALA A 86 -12.87 -9.23 -1.91
CA ALA A 86 -11.77 -8.35 -2.26
C ALA A 86 -11.97 -7.71 -3.65
N LYS A 87 -12.39 -8.50 -4.66
CA LYS A 87 -12.73 -7.99 -6.00
C LYS A 87 -13.87 -6.97 -5.96
N LEU A 88 -14.95 -7.30 -5.25
CA LEU A 88 -16.11 -6.41 -5.12
C LEU A 88 -15.72 -5.07 -4.48
N LEU A 89 -14.97 -5.12 -3.38
CA LEU A 89 -14.53 -3.92 -2.67
C LEU A 89 -13.49 -3.14 -3.47
N TYR A 90 -12.57 -3.81 -4.16
CA TYR A 90 -11.61 -3.16 -5.04
C TYR A 90 -12.33 -2.35 -6.11
N TRP A 91 -13.26 -2.98 -6.84
CA TRP A 91 -14.09 -2.32 -7.85
C TRP A 91 -14.90 -1.14 -7.28
N PHE A 92 -15.46 -1.30 -6.08
CA PHE A 92 -16.18 -0.23 -5.41
C PHE A 92 -15.25 0.96 -5.07
N PHE A 93 -14.09 0.68 -4.48
CA PHE A 93 -13.15 1.72 -4.07
C PHE A 93 -12.51 2.44 -5.25
N THR A 94 -12.18 1.75 -6.35
CA THR A 94 -11.66 2.40 -7.57
C THR A 94 -12.67 3.34 -8.23
N ARG A 95 -13.97 3.20 -7.92
CA ARG A 95 -15.02 4.08 -8.44
C ARG A 95 -15.22 5.36 -7.62
N ILE A 96 -14.86 5.33 -6.34
CA ILE A 96 -15.15 6.42 -5.40
C ILE A 96 -13.90 7.14 -4.89
N LEU A 97 -12.75 6.46 -4.91
CA LEU A 97 -11.46 7.01 -4.49
C LEU A 97 -10.61 7.32 -5.73
N PRO A 98 -9.75 8.34 -5.66
CA PRO A 98 -8.87 8.68 -6.78
C PRO A 98 -7.97 7.50 -7.14
N THR A 99 -7.85 7.25 -8.43
CA THR A 99 -6.88 6.35 -9.02
C THR A 99 -5.91 7.17 -9.87
N SER A 100 -4.77 6.59 -10.20
CA SER A 100 -3.68 7.31 -10.83
C SER A 100 -2.94 6.40 -11.81
N GLN A 101 -2.23 6.98 -12.78
CA GLN A 101 -1.29 6.21 -13.59
C GLN A 101 -0.07 5.77 -12.75
N TYR A 102 0.20 6.44 -11.62
CA TYR A 102 1.34 6.18 -10.73
C TYR A 102 1.08 5.06 -9.70
N MET A 103 0.44 3.96 -10.10
CA MET A 103 0.11 2.85 -9.20
C MET A 103 1.16 1.74 -9.23
N PHE A 104 1.78 1.48 -8.08
CA PHE A 104 2.88 0.53 -7.94
C PHE A 104 2.52 -0.63 -7.01
N PHE A 105 2.79 -1.86 -7.45
CA PHE A 105 2.77 -3.05 -6.61
C PHE A 105 4.20 -3.57 -6.46
N LEU A 106 4.77 -3.39 -5.27
CA LEU A 106 6.11 -3.89 -4.94
C LEU A 106 6.00 -5.37 -4.54
N ASP A 107 6.32 -6.25 -5.48
CA ASP A 107 6.23 -7.69 -5.30
C ASP A 107 7.52 -8.25 -4.68
N LEU A 108 7.35 -9.21 -3.77
CA LEU A 108 8.44 -9.94 -3.13
C LEU A 108 7.95 -11.35 -2.79
N GLU A 109 8.84 -12.33 -2.96
CA GLU A 109 8.51 -13.71 -2.56
C GLU A 109 8.17 -13.78 -1.06
N PRO A 110 7.11 -14.51 -0.66
CA PRO A 110 6.66 -14.61 0.73
C PRO A 110 7.75 -14.99 1.72
N GLU A 111 8.65 -15.90 1.35
CA GLU A 111 9.76 -16.38 2.18
C GLU A 111 10.76 -15.26 2.49
N GLU A 112 11.14 -14.49 1.46
CA GLU A 112 12.04 -13.36 1.61
C GLU A 112 11.37 -12.21 2.37
N SER A 113 10.07 -11.98 2.14
CA SER A 113 9.27 -11.02 2.92
C SER A 113 9.27 -11.40 4.40
N LEU A 114 9.01 -12.67 4.73
CA LEU A 114 8.96 -13.16 6.10
C LEU A 114 10.33 -13.04 6.78
N LYS A 115 11.41 -13.37 6.08
CA LYS A 115 12.78 -13.20 6.56
C LYS A 115 13.08 -11.75 6.93
N ARG A 116 12.71 -10.78 6.09
CA ARG A 116 12.89 -9.34 6.38
C ARG A 116 12.06 -8.86 7.57
N MET A 117 10.93 -9.50 7.85
CA MET A 117 10.03 -9.12 8.96
C MET A 117 10.43 -9.75 10.29
N SER A 118 11.07 -10.93 10.27
CA SER A 118 11.51 -11.67 11.46
C SER A 118 12.51 -10.93 12.36
N SER A 119 13.13 -9.84 11.88
CA SER A 119 14.03 -9.01 12.68
C SER A 119 13.32 -7.98 13.58
N ARG A 120 11.98 -8.00 13.65
CA ARG A 120 11.16 -7.04 14.41
C ARG A 120 10.58 -7.69 15.68
N ASN A 121 10.33 -6.88 16.70
CA ASN A 121 9.80 -7.35 17.99
C ASN A 121 8.29 -7.58 18.02
N ASP A 122 7.53 -6.94 17.13
CA ASP A 122 6.06 -7.05 17.08
C ASP A 122 5.64 -7.87 15.86
N GLU A 123 4.88 -8.94 16.09
CA GLU A 123 4.31 -9.78 15.03
C GLU A 123 2.83 -9.44 14.82
N GLU A 124 2.46 -9.00 13.62
CA GLU A 124 1.05 -8.78 13.25
C GLU A 124 0.39 -10.08 12.78
N MET A 125 -0.95 -10.16 12.87
CA MET A 125 -1.69 -11.40 12.60
C MET A 125 -1.52 -12.02 11.21
N PHE A 126 -1.03 -11.26 10.23
CA PHE A 126 -0.84 -11.70 8.84
C PHE A 126 0.63 -11.99 8.50
N GLU A 127 1.55 -11.85 9.46
CA GLU A 127 2.99 -12.03 9.25
C GLU A 127 3.38 -13.52 9.36
N ASN A 128 2.69 -14.37 8.59
CA ASN A 128 2.97 -15.80 8.47
C ASN A 128 2.95 -16.21 6.99
N LEU A 129 3.71 -17.26 6.65
CA LEU A 129 3.91 -17.69 5.26
C LEU A 129 2.59 -17.95 4.52
N ASP A 130 1.66 -18.66 5.15
CA ASP A 130 0.37 -19.01 4.56
C ASP A 130 -0.47 -17.78 4.19
N ASP A 131 -0.56 -16.82 5.11
CA ASP A 131 -1.30 -15.58 4.87
C ASP A 131 -0.57 -14.73 3.81
N LEU A 132 0.76 -14.64 3.83
CA LEU A 132 1.55 -13.93 2.82
C LEU A 132 1.34 -14.49 1.41
N VAL A 133 1.41 -15.82 1.24
CA VAL A 133 1.14 -16.49 -0.05
C VAL A 133 -0.27 -16.17 -0.55
N LYS A 134 -1.28 -16.29 0.33
CA LYS A 134 -2.68 -16.03 -0.02
C LYS A 134 -2.92 -14.57 -0.38
N VAL A 135 -2.35 -13.64 0.38
CA VAL A 135 -2.49 -12.19 0.15
C VAL A 135 -1.79 -11.78 -1.14
N ARG A 136 -0.56 -12.26 -1.37
CA ARG A 136 0.18 -11.99 -2.61
C ARG A 136 -0.59 -12.45 -3.85
N LYS A 137 -1.10 -13.68 -3.85
CA LYS A 137 -1.90 -14.21 -4.97
C LYS A 137 -3.11 -13.31 -5.28
N LYS A 138 -3.85 -12.90 -4.24
CA LYS A 138 -5.00 -12.00 -4.39
C LYS A 138 -4.59 -10.61 -4.87
N ALA A 139 -3.50 -10.06 -4.34
CA ALA A 139 -3.02 -8.73 -4.71
C ALA A 139 -2.57 -8.69 -6.18
N LEU A 140 -1.82 -9.70 -6.65
CA LEU A 140 -1.43 -9.82 -8.06
C LEU A 140 -2.63 -9.93 -8.99
N GLU A 141 -3.70 -10.62 -8.57
CA GLU A 141 -4.93 -10.71 -9.35
C GLU A 141 -5.69 -9.37 -9.45
N LEU A 142 -5.56 -8.50 -8.43
CA LEU A 142 -6.19 -7.19 -8.38
C LEU A 142 -5.34 -6.08 -9.02
N ALA A 143 -4.02 -6.26 -9.10
CA ALA A 143 -3.05 -5.26 -9.55
C ALA A 143 -2.82 -5.27 -11.08
N GLN A 144 -3.80 -5.71 -11.88
CA GLN A 144 -3.62 -5.92 -13.33
C GLN A 144 -3.21 -4.64 -14.08
N ASP A 145 -3.71 -3.49 -13.66
CA ASP A 145 -3.41 -2.18 -14.26
C ASP A 145 -2.31 -1.42 -13.48
N TRP A 146 -1.55 -2.09 -12.61
CA TRP A 146 -0.50 -1.47 -11.80
C TRP A 146 0.88 -1.86 -12.33
N TYR A 147 1.87 -1.00 -12.10
CA TYR A 147 3.27 -1.35 -12.29
C TYR A 147 3.72 -2.35 -11.22
N ILE A 148 3.82 -3.63 -11.59
CA ILE A 148 4.34 -4.68 -10.72
C ILE A 148 5.87 -4.69 -10.77
N ILE A 149 6.52 -4.38 -9.65
CA ILE A 149 7.97 -4.29 -9.53
C ILE A 149 8.47 -5.40 -8.60
N ASN A 150 9.27 -6.32 -9.12
CA ASN A 150 9.98 -7.30 -8.31
C ASN A 150 11.08 -6.61 -7.48
N THR A 151 11.03 -6.78 -6.15
CA THR A 151 11.93 -6.16 -5.18
C THR A 151 12.94 -7.11 -4.53
N ALA A 152 13.15 -8.29 -5.12
CA ALA A 152 14.17 -9.25 -4.70
C ALA A 152 15.61 -8.81 -5.05
N GLY A 153 15.77 -7.89 -6.01
CA GLY A 153 17.05 -7.30 -6.39
C GLY A 153 17.62 -6.35 -5.35
N THR A 154 18.70 -5.66 -5.73
CA THR A 154 19.33 -4.64 -4.89
C THR A 154 18.43 -3.41 -4.74
N ILE A 155 18.71 -2.60 -3.72
CA ILE A 155 17.97 -1.35 -3.49
C ILE A 155 18.08 -0.45 -4.73
N ASP A 156 19.25 -0.34 -5.35
CA ASP A 156 19.48 0.58 -6.45
C ASP A 156 18.80 0.13 -7.75
N GLU A 157 18.78 -1.17 -8.06
CA GLU A 157 18.01 -1.70 -9.19
C GLU A 157 16.51 -1.39 -9.06
N VAL A 158 15.95 -1.49 -7.85
CA VAL A 158 14.53 -1.17 -7.60
C VAL A 158 14.28 0.33 -7.76
N LYS A 159 15.21 1.16 -7.28
CA LYS A 159 15.12 2.63 -7.44
C LYS A 159 15.12 3.02 -8.91
N GLU A 160 16.06 2.50 -9.70
CA GLU A 160 16.18 2.80 -11.12
C GLU A 160 14.90 2.42 -11.88
N LYS A 161 14.32 1.26 -11.58
CA LYS A 161 13.02 0.85 -12.17
C LYS A 161 11.89 1.81 -11.82
N ILE A 162 11.79 2.22 -10.56
CA ILE A 162 10.78 3.19 -10.12
C ILE A 162 10.98 4.52 -10.86
N HIS A 163 12.19 5.06 -10.89
CA HIS A 163 12.49 6.30 -11.60
C HIS A 163 12.15 6.23 -13.08
N THR A 164 12.54 5.15 -13.75
CA THR A 164 12.24 4.95 -15.18
C THR A 164 10.73 5.00 -15.47
N ILE A 165 9.93 4.36 -14.60
CA ILE A 165 8.47 4.38 -14.74
C ILE A 165 7.93 5.79 -14.47
N LEU A 166 8.38 6.45 -13.40
CA LEU A 166 7.94 7.82 -13.10
C LEU A 166 8.23 8.76 -14.26
N ASP A 167 9.44 8.72 -14.81
CA ASP A 167 9.85 9.57 -15.94
C ASP A 167 9.03 9.28 -17.21
N ASP A 168 8.59 8.04 -17.41
CA ASP A 168 7.71 7.68 -18.53
C ASP A 168 6.29 8.21 -18.33
N VAL A 169 5.71 8.06 -17.14
CA VAL A 169 4.37 8.57 -16.82
C VAL A 169 4.36 10.11 -16.84
N ASP A 170 5.38 10.76 -16.27
CA ASP A 170 5.52 12.22 -16.24
C ASP A 170 5.60 12.81 -17.67
N ARG A 171 6.20 12.09 -18.63
CA ARG A 171 6.30 12.54 -20.04
C ARG A 171 4.99 12.39 -20.82
N ASN A 172 4.09 11.52 -20.36
CA ASN A 172 2.85 11.18 -21.06
C ASN A 172 1.59 11.78 -20.41
N SER A 173 1.77 12.53 -19.31
CA SER A 173 0.71 13.23 -18.56
C SER A 173 0.59 14.69 -18.97
#